data_AF-A0A9E4RQX9-F1
#
_entry.id   AF-A0A9E4RQX9-F1
#
_cell.length_a   1.000
_cell.length_b   1.000
_cell.length_c   1.000
_cell.angle_alpha   90.00
_cell.angle_beta   90.00
_cell.angle_gamma   90.00
#
_symmetry.space_group_name_H-M   'P 1'
#
loop_
_entity.id
_entity.type
_entity.pdbx_description
1 polymer ?
#
loop_
_entity_poly.entity_id
_entity_poly.type
_entity_poly.pdbx_seq_one_letter_code
_entity_poly.pdbx_strand_id
1 'polypeptide(L)'
;LARLGFILKAKRLGLSLNEIKGILQLHDWSEPTCVHVRSLLQEKVTQIETVIQDLLGFKEELESLRDQATSLVDCRPVGSNICSIIEQSGIKVTPSSLGWTEPLGSARLRY
;
A
#
# COMPACT_ATOMS: atom_id res chain seq x y z
N LEU A 1 18.14 16.32 -21.94
CA LEU A 1 16.80 15.77 -21.60
C LEU A 1 16.81 14.30 -21.15
N ALA A 2 17.79 13.47 -21.54
CA ALA A 2 17.81 12.03 -21.22
C ALA A 2 17.73 11.70 -19.71
N ARG A 3 18.46 12.42 -18.85
CA ARG A 3 18.49 12.17 -17.40
C ARG A 3 17.13 12.42 -16.72
N LEU A 4 16.45 13.52 -17.06
CA LEU A 4 15.10 13.79 -16.56
C LEU A 4 14.08 12.76 -17.07
N GLY A 5 14.19 12.38 -18.35
CA GLY A 5 13.34 11.33 -18.92
C GLY A 5 13.51 9.98 -18.20
N PHE A 6 14.74 9.62 -17.82
CA PHE A 6 15.01 8.45 -17.00
C PHE A 6 14.36 8.55 -15.61
N ILE A 7 14.54 9.68 -14.91
CA ILE A 7 13.97 9.90 -13.57
C ILE A 7 12.45 9.76 -13.60
N LEU A 8 11.77 10.36 -14.60
CA LEU A 8 10.32 10.28 -14.73
C LEU A 8 9.84 8.84 -14.99
N LYS A 9 10.57 8.07 -15.80
CA LYS A 9 10.27 6.64 -16.02
C LYS A 9 10.44 5.83 -14.73
N ALA A 10 11.56 6.01 -14.03
CA ALA A 10 11.84 5.33 -12.76
C ALA A 10 10.80 5.67 -11.68
N LYS A 11 10.35 6.93 -11.64
CA LYS A 11 9.27 7.37 -10.76
C LYS A 11 7.94 6.66 -11.02
N ARG A 12 7.59 6.46 -12.29
CA ARG A 12 6.37 5.71 -12.66
C ARG A 12 6.44 4.24 -12.26
N LEU A 13 7.63 3.69 -12.05
CA LEU A 13 7.85 2.34 -11.54
C LEU A 13 7.82 2.26 -10.00
N GLY A 14 7.46 3.34 -9.32
CA GLY A 14 7.39 3.36 -7.84
C GLY A 14 8.74 3.53 -7.15
N LEU A 15 9.80 3.91 -7.89
CA LEU A 15 11.10 4.19 -7.28
C LEU A 15 11.11 5.57 -6.59
N SER A 16 11.59 5.58 -5.35
CA SER A 16 11.90 6.76 -4.55
C SER A 16 13.05 7.57 -5.16
N LEU A 17 13.18 8.84 -4.76
CA LEU A 17 14.29 9.66 -5.27
C LEU A 17 15.66 9.14 -4.80
N ASN A 18 15.72 8.48 -3.64
CA ASN A 18 16.94 7.90 -3.11
C ASN A 18 17.39 6.69 -3.92
N GLU A 19 16.47 5.78 -4.27
CA GLU A 19 16.77 4.62 -5.14
C GLU A 19 17.23 5.09 -6.53
N ILE A 20 16.55 6.10 -7.09
CA ILE A 20 16.92 6.70 -8.39
C ILE A 20 18.32 7.34 -8.32
N LYS A 21 18.64 8.02 -7.22
CA LYS A 21 19.98 8.60 -7.00
C LYS A 21 21.06 7.51 -7.02
N GLY A 22 20.81 6.37 -6.38
CA GLY A 22 21.74 5.22 -6.40
C GLY A 22 22.01 4.71 -7.82
N ILE A 23 20.95 4.55 -8.64
CA ILE A 23 21.11 4.14 -10.04
C ILE A 23 21.94 5.15 -10.84
N LEU A 24 21.69 6.46 -10.63
CA LEU A 24 22.42 7.51 -11.32
C LEU A 24 23.91 7.55 -10.91
N GLN A 25 24.24 7.26 -9.65
CA GLN A 25 25.63 7.21 -9.19
C GLN A 25 26.41 6.07 -9.85
N LEU A 26 25.82 4.87 -9.93
CA LEU A 26 26.43 3.73 -10.64
C LEU A 26 26.67 4.05 -12.12
N HIS A 27 25.70 4.69 -12.78
CA HIS A 27 25.86 5.15 -14.15
C HIS A 27 26.99 6.19 -14.29
N ASP A 28 27.06 7.15 -13.38
CA ASP A 28 28.11 8.19 -13.39
C ASP A 28 29.52 7.59 -13.16
N TRP A 29 29.61 6.42 -12.51
CA TRP A 29 30.84 5.63 -12.38
C TRP A 29 31.09 4.63 -13.51
N SER A 30 30.26 4.62 -14.56
CA SER A 30 30.32 3.65 -15.66
C SER A 30 30.17 2.18 -15.22
N GLU A 31 29.47 1.95 -14.10
CA GLU A 31 29.17 0.62 -13.58
C GLU A 31 27.83 0.08 -14.13
N PRO A 32 27.68 -1.25 -14.24
CA PRO A 32 26.45 -1.86 -14.73
C PRO A 32 25.29 -1.66 -13.75
N THR A 33 24.29 -0.85 -14.14
CA THR A 33 23.12 -0.53 -13.30
C THR A 33 22.07 -1.65 -13.27
N CYS A 34 22.07 -2.57 -14.25
CA CYS A 34 21.00 -3.55 -14.45
C CYS A 34 20.78 -4.47 -13.24
N VAL A 35 21.85 -4.87 -12.55
CA VAL A 35 21.77 -5.72 -11.35
C VAL A 35 21.05 -4.99 -10.23
N HIS A 36 21.40 -3.71 -9.99
CA HIS A 36 20.77 -2.90 -8.97
C HIS A 36 19.28 -2.64 -9.27
N VAL A 37 18.96 -2.30 -10.53
CA VAL A 37 17.56 -2.10 -10.96
C VAL A 37 16.73 -3.38 -10.78
N ARG A 38 17.28 -4.56 -11.10
CA ARG A 38 16.58 -5.84 -10.89
C ARG A 38 16.28 -6.09 -9.41
N SER A 39 17.21 -5.79 -8.51
CA SER A 39 16.98 -5.91 -7.06
C SER A 39 15.83 -5.00 -6.61
N LEU A 40 15.87 -3.73 -7.01
CA LEU A 40 14.82 -2.77 -6.66
C LEU A 40 13.44 -3.21 -7.16
N LEU A 41 13.36 -3.71 -8.40
CA LEU A 41 12.11 -4.23 -8.94
C LEU A 41 11.60 -5.44 -8.16
N GLN A 42 12.48 -6.36 -7.77
CA GLN A 42 12.11 -7.50 -6.94
C GLN A 42 11.56 -7.06 -5.58
N GLU A 43 12.21 -6.10 -4.93
CA GLU A 43 11.74 -5.53 -3.66
C GLU A 43 10.35 -4.88 -3.81
N LYS A 44 10.10 -4.14 -4.90
CA LYS A 44 8.76 -3.57 -5.17
C LYS A 44 7.71 -4.64 -5.38
N VAL A 45 8.02 -5.70 -6.12
CA VAL A 45 7.10 -6.83 -6.31
C VAL A 45 6.75 -7.46 -4.95
N THR A 46 7.73 -7.75 -4.10
CA THR A 46 7.50 -8.34 -2.77
C THR A 46 6.71 -7.40 -1.84
N GLN A 47 6.94 -6.10 -1.92
CA GLN A 47 6.13 -5.11 -1.21
C GLN A 47 4.68 -5.14 -1.68
N ILE A 48 4.44 -5.17 -3.00
CA ILE A 48 3.10 -5.26 -3.59
C ILE A 48 2.41 -6.57 -3.18
N GLU A 49 3.11 -7.70 -3.17
CA GLU A 49 2.57 -8.99 -2.76
C GLU A 49 2.10 -8.97 -1.29
N THR A 50 2.91 -8.39 -0.40
CA THR A 50 2.56 -8.24 1.03
C THR A 50 1.29 -7.40 1.20
N VAL A 51 1.28 -6.25 0.51
CA VAL A 51 0.15 -5.33 0.39
C VAL A 51 -1.12 -6.04 -0.11
N ILE A 52 -1.02 -6.88 -1.14
CA ILE A 52 -2.15 -7.67 -1.64
C ILE A 52 -2.65 -8.65 -0.58
N GLN A 53 -1.76 -9.37 0.11
CA GLN A 53 -2.16 -10.31 1.16
C GLN A 53 -2.89 -9.61 2.30
N ASP A 54 -2.40 -8.45 2.73
CA ASP A 54 -3.06 -7.63 3.76
C ASP A 54 -4.46 -7.20 3.32
N LEU A 55 -4.62 -6.77 2.05
CA LEU A 55 -5.93 -6.40 1.50
C LEU A 55 -6.89 -7.57 1.39
N LEU A 56 -6.39 -8.75 1.00
CA LEU A 56 -7.21 -9.95 0.90
C LEU A 56 -7.70 -10.38 2.29
N GLY A 57 -6.83 -10.36 3.30
CA GLY A 57 -7.24 -10.64 4.68
C GLY A 57 -8.28 -9.64 5.20
N PHE A 58 -8.08 -8.34 4.96
CA PHE A 58 -9.06 -7.33 5.36
C PHE A 58 -10.39 -7.47 4.60
N LYS A 59 -10.34 -7.81 3.31
CA LYS A 59 -11.55 -8.12 2.53
C LYS A 59 -12.33 -9.27 3.15
N GLU A 60 -11.66 -10.35 3.56
CA GLU A 60 -12.30 -11.50 4.21
C GLU A 60 -12.98 -11.12 5.54
N GLU A 61 -12.34 -10.28 6.34
CA GLU A 61 -12.93 -9.75 7.58
C GLU A 61 -14.21 -8.94 7.29
N LEU A 62 -14.18 -8.08 6.27
CA LEU A 62 -15.35 -7.29 5.85
C LEU A 62 -16.47 -8.17 5.29
N GLU A 63 -16.15 -9.19 4.50
CA GLU A 63 -17.12 -10.15 3.96
C GLU A 63 -17.79 -10.95 5.09
N SER A 64 -17.00 -11.42 6.07
CA SER A 64 -17.52 -12.09 7.27
C SER A 64 -18.47 -11.18 8.06
N LEU A 65 -18.10 -9.90 8.25
CA LEU A 65 -18.96 -8.94 8.95
C LEU A 65 -20.27 -8.68 8.18
N ARG A 66 -20.21 -8.52 6.85
CA ARG A 66 -21.39 -8.36 5.99
C ARG A 66 -22.33 -9.56 6.09
N ASP A 67 -21.79 -10.77 6.05
CA ASP A 67 -22.59 -12.00 6.05
C ASP A 67 -23.27 -12.20 7.42
N GLN A 68 -22.56 -11.92 8.52
CA GLN A 68 -23.13 -11.88 9.87
C GLN A 68 -24.26 -10.84 9.98
N ALA A 69 -24.05 -9.65 9.43
CA ALA A 69 -25.05 -8.58 9.44
C ALA A 69 -26.35 -8.95 8.70
N THR A 70 -26.28 -9.80 7.67
CA THR A 70 -27.46 -10.23 6.89
C THR A 70 -28.44 -11.06 7.73
N SER A 71 -27.97 -11.70 8.81
CA SER A 71 -28.81 -12.50 9.70
C SER A 71 -29.56 -11.65 10.75
N LEU A 72 -29.34 -10.34 10.78
CA LEU A 72 -30.02 -9.42 11.70
C LEU A 72 -31.37 -9.00 11.12
N VAL A 73 -32.47 -9.51 11.71
CA VAL A 73 -33.85 -9.25 11.25
C VAL A 73 -34.40 -7.91 11.78
N ASP A 74 -33.81 -7.36 12.84
CA ASP A 74 -34.15 -6.04 13.39
C ASP A 74 -32.89 -5.36 13.94
N CYS A 75 -32.35 -4.39 13.20
CA CYS A 75 -31.15 -3.63 13.58
C CYS A 75 -31.49 -2.41 14.45
N ARG A 76 -32.50 -2.50 15.32
CA ARG A 76 -32.84 -1.42 16.24
C ARG A 76 -31.86 -1.47 17.42
N PRO A 77 -30.97 -0.48 17.59
CA PRO A 77 -30.03 -0.50 18.71
C PRO A 77 -30.78 -0.47 20.03
N VAL A 78 -30.42 -1.35 20.96
CA VAL A 78 -30.95 -1.39 22.32
C VAL A 78 -29.92 -0.74 23.24
N GLY A 79 -30.26 0.36 23.91
CA GLY A 79 -29.33 1.12 24.76
C GLY A 79 -28.69 2.33 24.04
N SER A 80 -27.40 2.59 24.31
CA SER A 80 -26.66 3.76 23.80
C SER A 80 -25.90 3.50 22.49
N ASN A 81 -25.89 2.27 21.98
CA ASN A 81 -25.06 1.91 20.83
C ASN A 81 -25.64 2.49 19.54
N ILE A 82 -24.78 2.95 18.62
CA ILE A 82 -25.23 3.59 17.37
C ILE A 82 -25.54 2.53 16.31
N CYS A 83 -24.69 1.50 16.19
CA CYS A 83 -24.86 0.42 15.22
C CYS A 83 -24.29 -0.89 15.75
N SER A 84 -25.15 -1.90 15.95
CA SER A 84 -24.74 -3.21 16.46
C SER A 84 -23.72 -3.92 15.56
N ILE A 85 -23.77 -3.72 14.23
CA ILE A 85 -22.81 -4.33 13.29
C ILE A 85 -21.40 -3.78 13.54
N ILE A 86 -21.28 -2.44 13.66
CA ILE A 86 -19.98 -1.79 13.84
C ILE A 86 -19.45 -2.05 15.26
N GLU A 87 -20.31 -1.92 16.28
CA GLU A 87 -19.88 -2.05 17.67
C GLU A 87 -19.60 -3.49 18.10
N GLN A 88 -20.15 -4.49 17.40
CA GLN A 88 -19.82 -5.90 17.60
C GLN A 88 -18.76 -6.40 16.61
N SER A 89 -18.29 -5.55 15.68
CA SER A 89 -17.24 -5.96 14.75
C SER A 89 -15.92 -6.16 15.50
N GLY A 90 -15.33 -7.35 15.34
CA GLY A 90 -14.00 -7.67 15.88
C GLY A 90 -12.84 -7.13 15.04
N ILE A 91 -13.12 -6.25 14.07
CA ILE A 91 -12.14 -5.75 13.10
C ILE A 91 -11.15 -4.84 13.83
N LYS A 92 -9.89 -5.26 13.90
CA LYS A 92 -8.81 -4.43 14.42
C LYS A 92 -8.29 -3.57 13.27
N VAL A 93 -8.59 -2.27 13.29
CA VAL A 93 -8.04 -1.31 12.34
C VAL A 93 -6.52 -1.27 12.52
N THR A 94 -5.78 -1.92 11.61
CA THR A 94 -4.31 -1.91 11.57
C THR A 94 -3.81 -0.69 10.78
N PRO A 95 -2.56 -0.22 11.00
CA PRO A 95 -2.00 0.91 10.25
C PRO A 95 -2.02 0.71 8.73
N SER A 96 -1.98 -0.53 8.25
CA SER A 96 -2.15 -0.84 6.83
C SER A 96 -3.55 -0.46 6.33
N SER A 97 -4.62 -0.69 7.09
CA SER A 97 -6.00 -0.31 6.72
C SER A 97 -6.23 1.21 6.58
N LEU A 98 -5.38 2.05 7.18
CA LEU A 98 -5.42 3.52 7.07
C LEU A 98 -4.41 4.09 6.05
N GLY A 99 -3.54 3.26 5.46
CA GLY A 99 -2.41 3.69 4.63
C GLY A 99 -2.63 3.72 3.11
N TRP A 100 -3.80 3.29 2.62
CA TRP A 100 -4.07 3.14 1.18
C TRP A 100 -4.41 4.45 0.45
N THR A 101 -4.52 5.57 1.18
CA THR A 101 -4.80 6.88 0.57
C THR A 101 -3.56 7.55 -0.03
N GLU A 102 -2.38 6.93 0.02
CA GLU A 102 -1.17 7.48 -0.61
C GLU A 102 -0.59 6.55 -1.67
N PRO A 103 -0.30 7.08 -2.89
CA PRO A 103 0.27 6.26 -3.95
C PRO A 103 1.68 5.81 -3.58
N LEU A 104 1.98 4.54 -3.90
CA LEU A 104 3.31 3.93 -3.89
C LEU A 104 4.30 4.80 -4.71
N GLY A 105 4.85 5.86 -4.09
CA GLY A 105 5.70 6.83 -4.76
C GLY A 105 5.74 8.26 -4.20
N SER A 106 4.82 8.67 -3.32
CA SER A 106 4.85 10.02 -2.74
C SER A 106 5.32 10.05 -1.28
N ALA A 107 6.64 10.09 -1.09
CA ALA A 107 7.18 10.76 0.09
C ALA A 107 6.85 12.25 -0.06
N ARG A 108 5.75 12.71 0.54
CA ARG A 108 5.49 14.14 0.65
C ARG A 108 6.42 14.69 1.74
N LEU A 109 7.45 15.42 1.30
CA LEU A 109 8.16 16.38 2.13
C LEU A 109 7.11 17.27 2.80
N ARG A 110 7.00 17.15 4.13
CA ARG A 110 6.28 18.13 4.95
C ARG A 110 7.27 19.27 5.19
N TYR A 111 6.98 20.44 4.62
CA TYR A 111 7.43 21.73 5.14
C TYR A 111 6.21 22.38 5.79
#